data_AF-M9SG89-F1
#
_entry.id   AF-M9SG89-F1
#
_cell.length_a   1.000
_cell.length_b   1.000
_cell.length_c   1.000
_cell.angle_alpha   90.00
_cell.angle_beta   90.00
_cell.angle_gamma   90.00
#
_symmetry.space_group_name_H-M   'P 1'
#
loop_
_entity.id
_entity.type
_entity.pdbx_description
1 polymer ?
#
loop_
_entity_poly.entity_id
_entity_poly.type
_entity_poly.pdbx_seq_one_letter_code
_entity_poly.pdbx_strand_id
1 'polypeptide(L)'
;MTFELPPSLGIHGDRKTAEDIMSRIWGKRGVFTCTIANTLTSTIPGISEAGDTPELTLFTGPADAEFLVMGKVTCMKGIPINPGNIPTPATLTKAALELSKMPFLIINGGSQVIPNIPCIEVGGECGQKITTGHAMSAAQVRKSFEYGRILGEQLAKTYDYVVISESCAGGTTTALAVLLAMGTVRENLVSSSSPKNPKQFKWDTVMQGLNAAGIGIGDLADDPLKAVECVGDPMMPVNIGILVGAAKHVPVIVGGGTQMAPIMAAAVKLEPSIIGNFMQGTTRWLLSDPNSSMERLAEAISPSIPIVNINMDYSKSPYEGLQAYEWGYIKEGVGCGGSSVAAVIESSGRIDCDMLLDKVHEIYQKIMNAD
;
A
#
# COMPACT_ATOMS: atom_id res chain seq x y z
N MET A 1 -12.11 -18.91 19.81
CA MET A 1 -13.32 -18.85 18.98
C MET A 1 -12.98 -19.52 17.66
N THR A 2 -13.90 -20.32 17.11
CA THR A 2 -13.71 -20.93 15.79
C THR A 2 -13.82 -19.84 14.73
N PHE A 3 -12.92 -19.84 13.73
CA PHE A 3 -12.98 -18.89 12.63
C PHE A 3 -14.18 -19.19 11.73
N GLU A 4 -14.93 -18.14 11.40
CA GLU A 4 -15.98 -18.12 10.37
C GLU A 4 -15.81 -16.81 9.59
N LEU A 5 -15.89 -16.86 8.27
CA LEU A 5 -15.69 -15.68 7.42
C LEU A 5 -16.81 -14.65 7.68
N PRO A 6 -16.52 -13.48 8.28
CA PRO A 6 -17.54 -12.49 8.55
C PRO A 6 -17.99 -11.78 7.24
N PRO A 7 -19.24 -11.29 7.16
CA PRO A 7 -19.75 -10.59 5.97
C PRO A 7 -18.94 -9.36 5.55
N SER A 8 -18.22 -8.74 6.50
CA SER A 8 -17.32 -7.62 6.23
C SER A 8 -16.13 -7.98 5.34
N LEU A 9 -15.81 -9.27 5.18
CA LEU A 9 -14.65 -9.72 4.41
C LEU A 9 -15.07 -10.52 3.16
N GLY A 10 -14.43 -10.22 2.04
CA GLY A 10 -14.48 -11.03 0.82
C GLY A 10 -13.15 -11.76 0.60
N ILE A 11 -13.19 -12.91 -0.08
CA ILE A 11 -12.00 -13.70 -0.46
C ILE A 11 -12.00 -13.91 -1.97
N HIS A 12 -10.85 -13.67 -2.59
CA HIS A 12 -10.59 -13.89 -4.00
C HIS A 12 -9.31 -14.73 -4.19
N GLY A 13 -9.27 -15.56 -5.23
CA GLY A 13 -8.15 -16.50 -5.47
C GLY A 13 -8.19 -17.74 -4.56
N ASP A 14 -7.03 -18.12 -4.00
CA ASP A 14 -6.87 -19.33 -3.17
C ASP A 14 -7.56 -19.21 -1.80
N ARG A 15 -8.85 -19.51 -1.77
CA ARG A 15 -9.67 -19.47 -0.56
C ARG A 15 -9.12 -20.31 0.58
N LYS A 16 -8.57 -21.50 0.29
CA LYS A 16 -8.07 -22.40 1.33
C LYS A 16 -6.90 -21.76 2.07
N THR A 17 -5.97 -21.16 1.34
CA THR A 17 -4.83 -20.46 1.92
C THR A 17 -5.28 -19.21 2.68
N ALA A 18 -6.27 -18.47 2.17
CA ALA A 18 -6.84 -17.32 2.87
C ALA A 18 -7.43 -17.70 4.24
N GLU A 19 -8.28 -18.73 4.27
CA GLU A 19 -8.94 -19.20 5.49
C GLU A 19 -7.94 -19.80 6.48
N ASP A 20 -6.90 -20.52 6.01
CA ASP A 20 -5.80 -20.98 6.86
C ASP A 20 -5.10 -19.80 7.55
N ILE A 21 -4.62 -18.83 6.78
CA ILE A 21 -3.94 -17.64 7.30
C ILE A 21 -4.83 -16.93 8.31
N MET A 22 -6.05 -16.58 7.93
CA MET A 22 -6.98 -15.85 8.82
C MET A 22 -7.30 -16.63 10.09
N SER A 23 -7.45 -17.95 10.01
CA SER A 23 -7.71 -18.78 11.20
C SER A 23 -6.54 -18.77 12.19
N ARG A 24 -5.28 -18.72 11.71
CA ARG A 24 -4.08 -18.65 12.55
C ARG A 24 -3.95 -17.31 13.29
N ILE A 25 -4.49 -16.23 12.72
CA ILE A 25 -4.41 -14.87 13.28
C ILE A 25 -5.74 -14.37 13.87
N TRP A 26 -6.79 -15.20 13.89
CA TRP A 26 -8.10 -14.84 14.40
C TRP A 26 -8.05 -14.52 15.91
N GLY A 27 -8.39 -13.28 16.28
CA GLY A 27 -8.31 -12.82 17.66
C GLY A 27 -6.88 -12.68 18.21
N LYS A 28 -5.88 -12.64 17.33
CA LYS A 28 -4.46 -12.47 17.69
C LYS A 28 -4.05 -11.00 17.58
N ARG A 29 -2.89 -10.67 18.15
CA ARG A 29 -2.41 -9.29 18.21
C ARG A 29 -1.48 -8.97 17.05
N GLY A 30 -1.90 -8.05 16.18
CA GLY A 30 -1.10 -7.56 15.07
C GLY A 30 -0.30 -6.31 15.39
N VAL A 31 0.53 -5.92 14.41
CA VAL A 31 1.12 -4.58 14.30
C VAL A 31 0.97 -4.08 12.87
N PHE A 32 0.59 -2.82 12.73
CA PHE A 32 0.51 -2.16 11.43
C PHE A 32 1.76 -1.33 11.17
N THR A 33 2.29 -1.39 9.95
CA THR A 33 3.37 -0.51 9.51
C THR A 33 2.92 0.25 8.27
N CYS A 34 3.15 1.56 8.25
CA CYS A 34 2.99 2.38 7.06
C CYS A 34 4.34 2.92 6.63
N THR A 35 4.83 2.43 5.48
CA THR A 35 6.07 2.92 4.88
C THR A 35 5.74 4.11 3.98
N ILE A 36 6.19 5.29 4.39
CA ILE A 36 6.10 6.50 3.57
C ILE A 36 7.35 6.68 2.74
N ALA A 37 7.19 7.18 1.52
CA ALA A 37 8.31 7.57 0.67
C ALA A 37 7.86 8.62 -0.36
N ASN A 38 8.84 9.28 -0.98
CA ASN A 38 8.60 10.09 -2.17
C ASN A 38 9.38 9.55 -3.37
N THR A 39 8.81 9.74 -4.55
CA THR A 39 9.50 9.61 -5.83
C THR A 39 9.23 10.86 -6.65
N LEU A 40 10.25 11.44 -7.28
CA LEU A 40 10.09 12.56 -8.21
C LEU A 40 9.29 12.18 -9.46
N THR A 41 9.00 10.89 -9.67
CA THR A 41 8.04 10.42 -10.67
C THR A 41 6.64 10.99 -10.42
N SER A 42 6.25 11.23 -9.17
CA SER A 42 4.95 11.81 -8.83
C SER A 42 4.81 13.26 -9.30
N THR A 43 5.93 13.96 -9.49
CA THR A 43 5.94 15.35 -9.95
C THR A 43 5.86 15.49 -11.48
N ILE A 44 5.71 14.38 -12.21
CA ILE A 44 5.44 14.42 -13.65
C ILE A 44 3.94 14.75 -13.82
N PRO A 45 3.58 15.86 -14.51
CA PRO A 45 2.18 16.26 -14.68
C PRO A 45 1.33 15.13 -15.27
N GLY A 46 0.20 14.81 -14.61
CA GLY A 46 -0.72 13.77 -15.04
C GLY A 46 -0.37 12.34 -14.60
N ILE A 47 0.74 12.10 -13.89
CA ILE A 47 1.08 10.77 -13.36
C ILE A 47 0.30 10.42 -12.10
N SER A 48 0.12 11.39 -11.21
CA SER A 48 -0.55 11.18 -9.91
C SER A 48 -1.52 12.30 -9.61
N GLU A 49 -2.70 11.93 -9.11
CA GLU A 49 -3.70 12.84 -8.56
C GLU A 49 -3.76 12.73 -7.03
N ALA A 50 -2.71 12.22 -6.39
CA ALA A 50 -2.63 12.08 -4.94
C ALA A 50 -2.27 13.40 -4.23
N GLY A 51 -2.54 14.53 -4.87
CA GLY A 51 -2.25 15.89 -4.45
C GLY A 51 -2.72 16.87 -5.53
N ASP A 52 -3.02 18.12 -5.13
CA ASP A 52 -3.63 19.11 -6.02
C ASP A 52 -2.72 19.56 -7.17
N THR A 53 -1.41 19.59 -6.93
CA THR A 53 -0.40 19.85 -7.97
C THR A 53 0.68 18.76 -7.93
N PRO A 54 1.45 18.58 -9.02
CA PRO A 54 2.53 17.61 -9.05
C PRO A 54 3.55 17.78 -7.90
N GLU A 55 3.83 19.01 -7.46
CA GLU A 55 4.74 19.29 -6.35
C GLU A 55 4.12 18.92 -4.99
N LEU A 56 2.80 19.10 -4.83
CA LEU A 56 2.10 18.76 -3.60
C LEU A 56 2.03 17.25 -3.34
N THR A 57 2.23 16.42 -4.37
CA THR A 57 2.33 14.97 -4.21
C THR A 57 3.48 14.54 -3.29
N LEU A 58 4.50 15.39 -3.10
CA LEU A 58 5.60 15.12 -2.18
C LEU A 58 5.19 15.23 -0.71
N PHE A 59 4.09 15.93 -0.41
CA PHE A 59 3.55 16.07 0.94
C PHE A 59 2.59 14.96 1.33
N THR A 60 2.06 14.20 0.37
CA THR A 60 1.01 13.19 0.61
C THR A 60 1.40 12.16 1.65
N GLY A 61 2.51 11.44 1.45
CA GLY A 61 2.98 10.42 2.40
C GLY A 61 3.23 11.00 3.80
N PRO A 62 4.03 12.07 3.94
CA PRO A 62 4.25 12.74 5.21
C PRO A 62 2.96 13.22 5.90
N ALA A 63 2.04 13.81 5.15
CA ALA A 63 0.78 14.31 5.70
C ALA A 63 -0.16 13.18 6.13
N ASP A 64 -0.25 12.09 5.36
CA ASP A 64 -0.98 10.89 5.77
C ASP A 64 -0.41 10.32 7.07
N ALA A 65 0.91 10.26 7.21
CA ALA A 65 1.55 9.76 8.42
C ALA A 65 1.30 10.68 9.63
N GLU A 66 1.43 12.00 9.47
CA GLU A 66 1.07 12.97 10.50
C GLU A 66 -0.41 12.83 10.90
N PHE A 67 -1.30 12.65 9.93
CA PHE A 67 -2.72 12.46 10.19
C PHE A 67 -3.01 11.16 10.95
N LEU A 68 -2.37 10.04 10.61
CA LEU A 68 -2.53 8.79 11.35
C LEU A 68 -2.14 8.97 12.83
N VAL A 69 -0.97 9.58 13.08
CA VAL A 69 -0.39 9.73 14.42
C VAL A 69 -1.11 10.81 15.25
N MET A 70 -1.34 11.99 14.69
CA MET A 70 -1.80 13.18 15.43
C MET A 70 -3.26 13.54 15.16
N GLY A 71 -3.90 12.95 14.14
CA GLY A 71 -5.22 13.35 13.67
C GLY A 71 -5.26 14.71 12.95
N LYS A 72 -4.10 15.29 12.62
CA LYS A 72 -3.96 16.56 11.92
C LYS A 72 -2.69 16.61 11.08
N VAL A 73 -2.66 17.49 10.09
CA VAL A 73 -1.52 17.74 9.20
C VAL A 73 -0.86 19.06 9.57
N THR A 74 0.47 19.07 9.55
CA THR A 74 1.37 20.15 9.98
C THR A 74 2.55 20.36 9.04
N CYS A 75 2.93 19.36 8.22
CA CYS A 75 3.97 19.51 7.19
C CYS A 75 3.55 20.40 6.01
N MET A 76 2.25 20.66 5.86
CA MET A 76 1.69 21.61 4.90
C MET A 76 0.49 22.35 5.50
N LYS A 77 0.05 23.41 4.82
CA LYS A 77 -1.20 24.10 5.18
C LYS A 77 -2.38 23.30 4.67
N GLY A 78 -3.29 22.93 5.56
CA GLY A 78 -4.43 22.08 5.24
C GLY A 78 -4.08 20.59 5.19
N ILE A 79 -5.12 19.75 5.05
CA ILE A 79 -4.96 18.31 4.81
C ILE A 79 -4.81 18.11 3.28
N PRO A 80 -4.00 17.14 2.80
CA PRO A 80 -4.03 16.76 1.39
C PRO A 80 -5.44 16.28 1.08
N ILE A 81 -6.14 17.11 0.32
CA ILE A 81 -7.40 16.73 -0.28
C ILE A 81 -7.11 16.61 -1.77
N ASN A 82 -7.61 15.55 -2.41
CA ASN A 82 -7.49 15.44 -3.86
C ASN A 82 -8.36 16.51 -4.54
N PRO A 83 -8.09 16.83 -5.82
CA PRO A 83 -8.95 17.70 -6.62
C PRO A 83 -10.41 17.21 -6.58
N GLY A 84 -11.25 17.83 -5.75
CA GLY A 84 -12.64 17.39 -5.52
C GLY A 84 -13.09 17.25 -4.07
N ASN A 85 -12.32 17.68 -3.07
CA ASN A 85 -12.73 17.61 -1.65
C ASN A 85 -12.91 16.17 -1.08
N ILE A 86 -12.26 15.18 -1.72
CA ILE A 86 -12.33 13.76 -1.35
C ILE A 86 -11.30 13.46 -0.26
N PRO A 87 -11.69 12.90 0.92
CA PRO A 87 -10.78 12.64 2.02
C PRO A 87 -9.78 11.53 1.71
N THR A 88 -8.57 11.68 2.25
CA THR A 88 -7.53 10.63 2.23
C THR A 88 -8.06 9.29 2.76
N PRO A 89 -7.60 8.15 2.20
CA PRO A 89 -7.94 6.83 2.71
C PRO A 89 -7.37 6.58 4.11
N ALA A 90 -6.45 7.43 4.58
CA ALA A 90 -5.96 7.42 5.96
C ALA A 90 -7.08 7.57 7.00
N THR A 91 -8.24 8.15 6.63
CA THR A 91 -9.44 8.18 7.50
C THR A 91 -9.93 6.80 7.88
N LEU A 92 -10.02 5.88 6.91
CA LEU A 92 -10.41 4.49 7.14
C LEU A 92 -9.30 3.71 7.87
N THR A 93 -8.03 3.94 7.53
CA THR A 93 -6.91 3.35 8.27
C THR A 93 -6.96 3.74 9.74
N LYS A 94 -7.11 5.04 10.04
CA LYS A 94 -7.20 5.56 11.40
C LYS A 94 -8.41 5.00 12.15
N ALA A 95 -9.57 4.89 11.50
CA ALA A 95 -10.75 4.25 12.07
C ALA A 95 -10.48 2.81 12.49
N ALA A 96 -9.89 2.01 11.59
CA ALA A 96 -9.55 0.62 11.85
C ALA A 96 -8.55 0.47 13.01
N LEU A 97 -7.49 1.29 13.03
CA LEU A 97 -6.46 1.26 14.07
C LEU A 97 -7.01 1.71 15.44
N GLU A 98 -7.85 2.76 15.49
CA GLU A 98 -8.44 3.23 16.75
C GLU A 98 -9.45 2.25 17.34
N LEU A 99 -10.29 1.62 16.52
CA LEU A 99 -11.27 0.63 16.98
C LEU A 99 -10.62 -0.67 17.46
N SER A 100 -9.63 -1.17 16.71
CA SER A 100 -8.90 -2.39 17.07
C SER A 100 -7.87 -2.17 18.18
N LYS A 101 -7.43 -0.93 18.41
CA LYS A 101 -6.29 -0.57 19.27
C LYS A 101 -4.99 -1.21 18.80
N MET A 102 -4.88 -1.52 17.51
CA MET A 102 -3.70 -2.11 16.92
C MET A 102 -2.55 -1.10 16.97
N PRO A 103 -1.38 -1.48 17.51
CA PRO A 103 -0.21 -0.62 17.48
C PRO A 103 0.23 -0.41 16.03
N PHE A 104 0.74 0.79 15.75
CA PHE A 104 1.26 1.11 14.44
C PHE A 104 2.60 1.85 14.47
N LEU A 105 3.37 1.67 13.41
CA LEU A 105 4.68 2.26 13.22
C LEU A 105 4.74 2.95 11.85
N ILE A 106 5.17 4.20 11.83
CA ILE A 106 5.49 4.91 10.60
C ILE A 106 6.95 4.66 10.27
N ILE A 107 7.24 4.27 9.02
CA ILE A 107 8.59 4.01 8.53
C ILE A 107 8.89 5.01 7.43
N ASN A 108 9.96 5.79 7.57
CA ASN A 108 10.41 6.69 6.52
C ASN A 108 11.36 5.95 5.59
N GLY A 109 10.84 5.49 4.45
CA GLY A 109 11.59 4.79 3.41
C GLY A 109 12.44 5.69 2.54
N GLY A 110 12.18 7.01 2.55
CA GLY A 110 12.88 8.00 1.72
C GLY A 110 11.94 9.12 1.29
N SER A 111 11.56 9.97 2.22
CA SER A 111 10.73 11.16 1.94
C SER A 111 11.59 12.40 1.71
N GLN A 112 11.19 13.23 0.75
CA GLN A 112 11.76 14.57 0.52
C GLN A 112 11.22 15.57 1.55
N VAL A 113 9.93 15.47 1.87
CA VAL A 113 9.32 16.20 2.98
C VAL A 113 9.35 15.29 4.20
N ILE A 114 9.95 15.74 5.29
CA ILE A 114 10.02 14.96 6.53
C ILE A 114 8.74 15.23 7.35
N PRO A 115 8.02 14.19 7.79
CA PRO A 115 6.85 14.38 8.64
C PRO A 115 7.26 14.86 10.04
N ASN A 116 6.46 15.73 10.65
CA ASN A 116 6.66 16.28 11.99
C ASN A 116 6.17 15.33 13.09
N ILE A 117 6.53 14.05 12.98
CA ILE A 117 6.21 12.99 13.93
C ILE A 117 7.40 12.04 14.10
N PRO A 118 7.47 11.30 15.22
CA PRO A 118 8.42 10.19 15.33
C PRO A 118 8.15 9.12 14.25
N CYS A 119 9.21 8.72 13.54
CA CYS A 119 9.17 7.62 12.59
C CYS A 119 10.43 6.76 12.69
N ILE A 120 10.35 5.52 12.20
CA ILE A 120 11.50 4.63 12.05
C ILE A 120 12.23 5.03 10.77
N GLU A 121 13.47 5.47 10.93
CA GLU A 121 14.34 5.81 9.81
C GLU A 121 15.07 4.58 9.30
N VAL A 122 14.89 4.25 8.02
CA VAL A 122 15.65 3.18 7.34
C VAL A 122 16.75 3.73 6.43
N GLY A 123 16.98 5.04 6.46
CA GLY A 123 18.10 5.71 5.82
C GLY A 123 18.03 5.70 4.29
N GLY A 124 16.82 5.74 3.74
CA GLY A 124 16.58 5.96 2.32
C GLY A 124 16.43 7.43 1.96
N GLU A 125 16.45 7.72 0.66
CA GLU A 125 16.36 9.06 0.08
C GLU A 125 15.20 9.11 -0.93
N CYS A 126 14.71 10.30 -1.26
CA CYS A 126 13.66 10.45 -2.28
C CYS A 126 14.10 9.84 -3.62
N GLY A 127 13.24 8.99 -4.20
CA GLY A 127 13.51 8.35 -5.49
C GLY A 127 13.50 9.37 -6.62
N GLN A 128 14.39 9.19 -7.60
CA GLN A 128 14.41 9.99 -8.82
C GLN A 128 13.25 9.63 -9.76
N LYS A 129 13.07 10.41 -10.82
CA LYS A 129 12.09 10.09 -11.87
C LYS A 129 12.49 8.78 -12.54
N ILE A 130 11.56 7.83 -12.65
CA ILE A 130 11.82 6.55 -13.34
C ILE A 130 12.25 6.74 -14.79
N THR A 131 11.88 7.85 -15.44
CA THR A 131 12.27 8.21 -16.81
C THR A 131 13.78 8.41 -16.98
N THR A 132 14.54 8.49 -15.88
CA THR A 132 16.01 8.53 -15.90
C THR A 132 16.65 7.15 -15.98
N GLY A 133 15.91 6.06 -15.71
CA GLY A 133 16.44 4.70 -15.59
C GLY A 133 17.28 4.45 -14.32
N HIS A 134 17.42 5.46 -13.46
CA HIS A 134 18.22 5.44 -12.23
C HIS A 134 17.41 6.00 -11.07
N ALA A 135 16.28 5.35 -10.74
CA ALA A 135 15.36 5.79 -9.70
C ALA A 135 16.05 5.88 -8.32
N MET A 136 16.95 4.95 -7.98
CA MET A 136 17.65 4.93 -6.70
C MET A 136 19.09 4.42 -6.86
N SER A 137 19.94 4.71 -5.86
CA SER A 137 21.27 4.09 -5.83
C SER A 137 21.20 2.64 -5.36
N ALA A 138 22.09 1.79 -5.89
CA ALA A 138 22.21 0.40 -5.47
C ALA A 138 22.49 0.24 -3.96
N ALA A 139 23.26 1.19 -3.39
CA ALA A 139 23.56 1.23 -1.96
C ALA A 139 22.31 1.53 -1.13
N GLN A 140 21.49 2.50 -1.56
CA GLN A 140 20.21 2.82 -0.92
C GLN A 140 19.27 1.61 -0.95
N VAL A 141 19.06 0.99 -2.11
CA VAL A 141 18.16 -0.17 -2.27
C VAL A 141 18.55 -1.29 -1.31
N ARG A 142 19.82 -1.69 -1.31
CA ARG A 142 20.32 -2.78 -0.46
C ARG A 142 20.20 -2.46 1.02
N LYS A 143 20.51 -1.23 1.42
CA LYS A 143 20.41 -0.79 2.82
C LYS A 143 18.95 -0.78 3.29
N SER A 144 18.05 -0.17 2.53
CA SER A 144 16.62 -0.12 2.84
C SER A 144 15.99 -1.51 2.91
N PHE A 145 16.36 -2.41 2.00
CA PHE A 145 15.94 -3.81 2.04
C PHE A 145 16.42 -4.52 3.30
N GLU A 146 17.70 -4.43 3.62
CA GLU A 146 18.26 -5.10 4.78
C GLU A 146 17.68 -4.57 6.10
N TYR A 147 17.48 -3.26 6.21
CA TYR A 147 16.84 -2.66 7.38
C TYR A 147 15.37 -3.04 7.49
N GLY A 148 14.65 -3.09 6.37
CA GLY A 148 13.30 -3.65 6.32
C GLY A 148 13.25 -5.11 6.80
N ARG A 149 14.20 -5.95 6.35
CA ARG A 149 14.32 -7.36 6.76
C ARG A 149 14.55 -7.49 8.26
N ILE A 150 15.53 -6.77 8.80
CA ILE A 150 15.81 -6.74 10.24
C ILE A 150 14.56 -6.31 11.02
N LEU A 151 13.88 -5.24 10.58
CA LEU A 151 12.66 -4.76 11.22
C LEU A 151 11.56 -5.83 11.20
N GLY A 152 11.30 -6.45 10.04
CA GLY A 152 10.31 -7.53 9.90
C GLY A 152 10.57 -8.70 10.86
N GLU A 153 11.83 -9.12 11.02
CA GLU A 153 12.21 -10.16 11.97
C GLU A 153 11.98 -9.76 13.43
N GLN A 154 12.18 -8.48 13.80
CA GLN A 154 11.89 -8.02 15.16
C GLN A 154 10.40 -7.92 15.43
N LEU A 155 9.62 -7.46 14.45
CA LEU A 155 8.16 -7.40 14.57
C LEU A 155 7.57 -8.81 14.74
N ALA A 156 8.04 -9.78 13.96
CA ALA A 156 7.58 -11.17 14.04
C ALA A 156 7.92 -11.87 15.37
N LYS A 157 8.90 -11.37 16.14
CA LYS A 157 9.18 -11.87 17.50
C LYS A 157 8.23 -11.31 18.55
N THR A 158 7.57 -10.19 18.25
CA THR A 158 6.80 -9.41 19.22
C THR A 158 5.29 -9.56 19.00
N TYR A 159 4.87 -9.76 17.75
CA TYR A 159 3.47 -9.80 17.33
C TYR A 159 3.14 -11.12 16.67
N ASP A 160 1.87 -11.52 16.75
CA ASP A 160 1.39 -12.77 16.15
C ASP A 160 1.28 -12.67 14.62
N TYR A 161 1.20 -11.45 14.08
CA TYR A 161 1.20 -11.15 12.65
C TYR A 161 1.56 -9.69 12.38
N VAL A 162 1.89 -9.37 11.13
CA VAL A 162 2.27 -8.02 10.69
C VAL A 162 1.37 -7.57 9.55
N VAL A 163 0.97 -6.30 9.55
CA VAL A 163 0.30 -5.64 8.41
C VAL A 163 1.28 -4.63 7.81
N ILE A 164 1.74 -4.86 6.58
CA ILE A 164 2.61 -3.92 5.88
C ILE A 164 1.78 -3.07 4.92
N SER A 165 2.10 -1.78 4.81
CA SER A 165 1.39 -0.86 3.92
C SER A 165 2.28 0.29 3.44
N GLU A 166 1.69 1.19 2.66
CA GLU A 166 2.40 2.31 2.04
C GLU A 166 1.59 3.60 1.96
N SER A 167 2.31 4.73 1.92
CA SER A 167 1.82 5.95 1.28
C SER A 167 2.95 6.59 0.45
N CYS A 168 2.89 6.38 -0.86
CA CYS A 168 3.84 6.89 -1.85
C CYS A 168 3.10 7.37 -3.10
N ALA A 169 2.99 8.69 -3.27
CA ALA A 169 2.42 9.26 -4.50
C ALA A 169 3.27 8.86 -5.72
N GLY A 170 2.61 8.58 -6.85
CA GLY A 170 3.27 8.00 -8.03
C GLY A 170 3.55 6.49 -7.95
N GLY A 171 3.30 5.85 -6.81
CA GLY A 171 3.60 4.43 -6.55
C GLY A 171 2.98 3.44 -7.53
N THR A 172 1.82 3.75 -8.12
CA THR A 172 1.22 2.87 -9.15
C THR A 172 2.05 2.79 -10.44
N THR A 173 2.75 3.88 -10.80
CA THR A 173 3.56 3.94 -12.03
C THR A 173 4.90 3.24 -11.81
N THR A 174 5.56 3.47 -10.68
CA THR A 174 6.77 2.73 -10.29
C THR A 174 6.47 1.24 -10.15
N ALA A 175 5.29 0.88 -9.59
CA ALA A 175 4.87 -0.51 -9.50
C ALA A 175 4.73 -1.19 -10.86
N LEU A 176 4.10 -0.52 -11.83
CA LEU A 176 4.04 -1.02 -13.21
C LEU A 176 5.44 -1.21 -13.79
N ALA A 177 6.35 -0.26 -13.55
CA ALA A 177 7.71 -0.32 -14.06
C ALA A 177 8.50 -1.52 -13.53
N VAL A 178 8.45 -1.76 -12.22
CA VAL A 178 9.12 -2.90 -11.59
C VAL A 178 8.53 -4.22 -12.06
N LEU A 179 7.19 -4.33 -12.15
CA LEU A 179 6.53 -5.55 -12.63
C LEU A 179 6.88 -5.87 -14.10
N LEU A 180 6.98 -4.86 -14.97
CA LEU A 180 7.41 -5.03 -16.36
C LEU A 180 8.90 -5.38 -16.43
N ALA A 181 9.77 -4.72 -15.68
CA ALA A 181 11.20 -5.02 -15.63
C ALA A 181 11.45 -6.47 -15.17
N MET A 182 10.70 -6.95 -14.18
CA MET A 182 10.74 -8.34 -13.71
C MET A 182 10.04 -9.33 -14.65
N GLY A 183 9.27 -8.85 -15.63
CA GLY A 183 8.53 -9.70 -16.54
C GLY A 183 7.36 -10.45 -15.91
N THR A 184 6.96 -10.07 -14.68
CA THR A 184 5.79 -10.62 -13.97
C THR A 184 4.53 -10.42 -14.79
N VAL A 185 4.42 -9.28 -15.47
CA VAL A 185 3.33 -8.96 -16.39
C VAL A 185 3.88 -8.35 -17.68
N ARG A 186 3.05 -8.30 -18.73
CA ARG A 186 3.36 -7.67 -20.02
C ARG A 186 2.34 -6.63 -20.45
N GLU A 187 1.47 -6.21 -19.54
CA GLU A 187 0.39 -5.26 -19.79
C GLU A 187 0.18 -4.35 -18.57
N ASN A 188 -0.58 -3.26 -18.75
CA ASN A 188 -0.91 -2.34 -17.66
C ASN A 188 -2.15 -2.80 -16.86
N LEU A 189 -1.88 -3.47 -15.73
CA LEU A 189 -2.87 -3.94 -14.75
C LEU A 189 -2.97 -3.07 -13.49
N VAL A 190 -2.22 -1.98 -13.39
CA VAL A 190 -2.17 -1.15 -12.17
C VAL A 190 -3.33 -0.15 -12.10
N SER A 191 -3.75 0.17 -10.89
CA SER A 191 -4.85 1.12 -10.63
C SER A 191 -4.38 2.58 -10.62
N SER A 192 -5.27 3.49 -10.27
CA SER A 192 -5.04 4.93 -10.06
C SER A 192 -5.95 5.46 -8.96
N SER A 193 -5.62 6.59 -8.35
CA SER A 193 -6.51 7.30 -7.41
C SER A 193 -7.73 7.96 -8.10
N SER A 194 -7.77 7.94 -9.43
CA SER A 194 -8.84 8.52 -10.26
C SER A 194 -9.65 7.45 -11.00
N PRO A 195 -10.92 7.70 -11.33
CA PRO A 195 -11.68 6.87 -12.27
C PRO A 195 -11.08 6.90 -13.69
N LYS A 196 -10.48 8.04 -14.08
CA LYS A 196 -9.79 8.19 -15.37
C LYS A 196 -8.33 7.76 -15.21
N ASN A 197 -8.05 6.46 -15.27
CA ASN A 197 -6.67 5.97 -15.21
C ASN A 197 -5.93 6.32 -16.51
N PRO A 198 -4.84 7.13 -16.48
CA PRO A 198 -4.10 7.51 -17.68
C PRO A 198 -3.17 6.36 -18.14
N LYS A 199 -3.77 5.23 -18.54
CA LYS A 199 -3.07 3.97 -18.82
C LYS A 199 -1.94 4.10 -19.84
N GLN A 200 -2.22 4.75 -20.97
CA GLN A 200 -1.23 4.93 -22.02
C GLN A 200 -0.08 5.82 -21.55
N PHE A 201 -0.40 6.90 -20.85
CA PHE A 201 0.62 7.82 -20.35
C PHE A 201 1.55 7.16 -19.31
N LYS A 202 1.00 6.35 -18.40
CA LYS A 202 1.81 5.52 -17.49
C LYS A 202 2.67 4.54 -18.26
N TRP A 203 2.10 3.85 -19.25
CA TRP A 203 2.83 2.92 -20.10
C TRP A 203 4.02 3.57 -20.79
N ASP A 204 3.81 4.71 -21.45
CA ASP A 204 4.86 5.43 -22.17
C ASP A 204 5.96 5.92 -21.23
N THR A 205 5.58 6.43 -20.06
CA THR A 205 6.51 6.88 -19.01
C THR A 205 7.37 5.72 -18.50
N VAL A 206 6.76 4.55 -18.29
CA VAL A 206 7.47 3.34 -17.86
C VAL A 206 8.41 2.84 -18.95
N MET A 207 7.97 2.76 -20.20
CA MET A 207 8.80 2.34 -21.32
C MET A 207 9.98 3.28 -21.53
N GLN A 208 9.79 4.59 -21.35
CA GLN A 208 10.89 5.55 -21.34
C GLN A 208 11.92 5.23 -20.25
N GLY A 209 11.46 4.91 -19.03
CA GLY A 209 12.35 4.55 -17.92
C GLY A 209 13.13 3.26 -18.16
N LEU A 210 12.48 2.21 -18.66
CA LEU A 210 13.14 0.94 -19.02
C LEU A 210 14.19 1.16 -20.12
N ASN A 211 13.86 1.91 -21.17
CA ASN A 211 14.80 2.25 -22.24
C ASN A 211 16.00 3.06 -21.72
N ALA A 212 15.79 4.03 -20.82
CA ALA A 212 16.85 4.82 -20.22
C ALA A 212 17.78 3.97 -19.33
N ALA A 213 17.24 2.94 -18.66
CA ALA A 213 18.01 1.97 -17.89
C ALA A 213 18.74 0.93 -18.78
N GLY A 214 18.47 0.90 -20.09
CA GLY A 214 19.03 -0.09 -21.01
C GLY A 214 18.48 -1.50 -20.80
N ILE A 215 17.24 -1.62 -20.30
CA ILE A 215 16.56 -2.89 -20.01
C ILE A 215 15.23 -3.01 -20.75
N GLY A 216 14.87 -4.22 -21.13
CA GLY A 216 13.58 -4.61 -21.67
C GLY A 216 12.64 -5.21 -20.62
N ILE A 217 11.42 -5.54 -21.07
CA ILE A 217 10.43 -6.25 -20.25
C ILE A 217 10.93 -7.67 -19.96
N GLY A 218 11.15 -7.98 -18.68
CA GLY A 218 11.61 -9.28 -18.20
C GLY A 218 13.11 -9.45 -18.02
N ASP A 219 13.91 -8.45 -18.41
CA ASP A 219 15.38 -8.54 -18.31
C ASP A 219 15.88 -8.65 -16.87
N LEU A 220 15.06 -8.25 -15.89
CA LEU A 220 15.38 -8.28 -14.46
C LEU A 220 14.53 -9.31 -13.68
N ALA A 221 14.05 -10.36 -14.35
CA ALA A 221 13.27 -11.43 -13.72
C ALA A 221 13.99 -12.13 -12.56
N ASP A 222 15.33 -12.17 -12.60
CA ASP A 222 16.18 -12.79 -11.58
C ASP A 222 16.83 -11.81 -10.60
N ASP A 223 16.63 -10.49 -10.79
CA ASP A 223 17.19 -9.45 -9.92
C ASP A 223 16.14 -8.39 -9.57
N PRO A 224 15.18 -8.72 -8.68
CA PRO A 224 14.10 -7.82 -8.32
C PRO A 224 14.59 -6.54 -7.64
N LEU A 225 15.69 -6.59 -6.89
CA LEU A 225 16.25 -5.40 -6.26
C LEU A 225 16.88 -4.46 -7.30
N LYS A 226 17.49 -5.00 -8.37
CA LYS A 226 17.92 -4.17 -9.50
C LYS A 226 16.75 -3.54 -10.26
N ALA A 227 15.62 -4.24 -10.38
CA ALA A 227 14.42 -3.64 -10.98
C ALA A 227 13.93 -2.44 -10.16
N VAL A 228 13.91 -2.57 -8.83
CA VAL A 228 13.59 -1.48 -7.90
C VAL A 228 14.61 -0.35 -7.97
N GLU A 229 15.91 -0.65 -8.09
CA GLU A 229 16.98 0.34 -8.28
C GLU A 229 16.75 1.21 -9.52
N CYS A 230 16.43 0.58 -10.66
CA CYS A 230 16.28 1.27 -11.93
C CYS A 230 14.99 2.08 -12.01
N VAL A 231 13.86 1.50 -11.61
CA VAL A 231 12.52 2.05 -11.92
C VAL A 231 11.50 1.91 -10.77
N GLY A 232 11.94 1.61 -9.55
CA GLY A 232 11.08 1.54 -8.37
C GLY A 232 10.97 2.86 -7.60
N ASP A 233 10.59 2.75 -6.33
CA ASP A 233 10.58 3.85 -5.37
C ASP A 233 11.10 3.38 -3.99
N PRO A 234 11.42 4.32 -3.07
CA PRO A 234 12.06 3.99 -1.80
C PRO A 234 11.20 3.20 -0.82
N MET A 235 9.88 3.14 -1.02
CA MET A 235 8.99 2.33 -0.17
C MET A 235 9.13 0.83 -0.47
N MET A 236 9.32 0.48 -1.74
CA MET A 236 9.42 -0.91 -2.19
C MET A 236 10.50 -1.73 -1.47
N PRO A 237 11.80 -1.35 -1.45
CA PRO A 237 12.83 -2.21 -0.86
C PRO A 237 12.57 -2.45 0.63
N VAL A 238 12.04 -1.46 1.34
CA VAL A 238 11.69 -1.56 2.76
C VAL A 238 10.59 -2.60 2.96
N ASN A 239 9.47 -2.48 2.24
CA ASN A 239 8.35 -3.41 2.38
C ASN A 239 8.68 -4.82 1.86
N ILE A 240 9.53 -4.96 0.83
CA ILE A 240 10.08 -6.26 0.40
C ILE A 240 10.88 -6.88 1.55
N GLY A 241 11.76 -6.10 2.19
CA GLY A 241 12.53 -6.53 3.34
C GLY A 241 11.63 -7.00 4.49
N ILE A 242 10.65 -6.17 4.89
CA ILE A 242 9.74 -6.51 6.00
C ILE A 242 8.97 -7.79 5.68
N LEU A 243 8.45 -7.94 4.46
CA LEU A 243 7.73 -9.14 4.05
C LEU A 243 8.61 -10.39 4.15
N VAL A 244 9.83 -10.35 3.59
CA VAL A 244 10.78 -11.47 3.65
C VAL A 244 11.20 -11.79 5.10
N GLY A 245 11.39 -10.77 5.93
CA GLY A 245 11.80 -10.94 7.33
C GLY A 245 10.68 -11.47 8.22
N ALA A 246 9.44 -11.01 8.04
CA ALA A 246 8.32 -11.39 8.90
C ALA A 246 7.63 -12.69 8.47
N ALA A 247 7.40 -12.87 7.15
CA ALA A 247 6.61 -13.99 6.64
C ALA A 247 7.30 -15.36 6.72
N LYS A 248 8.57 -15.42 7.15
CA LYS A 248 9.21 -16.68 7.57
C LYS A 248 8.73 -17.21 8.92
N HIS A 249 8.10 -16.34 9.72
CA HIS A 249 7.85 -16.60 11.14
C HIS A 249 6.39 -16.44 11.50
N VAL A 250 5.74 -15.38 11.01
CA VAL A 250 4.35 -15.04 11.31
C VAL A 250 3.59 -14.66 10.05
N PRO A 251 2.26 -14.81 10.01
CA PRO A 251 1.49 -14.34 8.87
C PRO A 251 1.67 -12.85 8.61
N VAL A 252 1.63 -12.46 7.33
CA VAL A 252 1.68 -11.05 6.92
C VAL A 252 0.47 -10.68 6.08
N ILE A 253 -0.18 -9.57 6.42
CA ILE A 253 -1.17 -8.92 5.56
C ILE A 253 -0.44 -7.84 4.76
N VAL A 254 -0.35 -8.05 3.45
CA VAL A 254 0.20 -7.07 2.52
C VAL A 254 -0.93 -6.09 2.18
N GLY A 255 -1.01 -5.01 2.94
CA GLY A 255 -2.14 -4.07 2.95
C GLY A 255 -1.96 -2.90 2.00
N GLY A 256 -2.67 -2.91 0.88
CA GLY A 256 -2.63 -1.79 -0.07
C GLY A 256 -3.18 -2.13 -1.45
N GLY A 257 -2.84 -1.28 -2.42
CA GLY A 257 -3.32 -1.39 -3.79
C GLY A 257 -2.43 -2.24 -4.68
N THR A 258 -2.53 -2.00 -5.99
CA THR A 258 -1.63 -2.62 -6.99
C THR A 258 -0.15 -2.32 -6.75
N GLN A 259 0.19 -1.31 -5.95
CA GLN A 259 1.54 -1.02 -5.46
C GLN A 259 2.16 -2.16 -4.66
N MET A 260 1.33 -3.03 -4.06
CA MET A 260 1.80 -4.20 -3.32
C MET A 260 2.21 -5.37 -4.22
N ALA A 261 1.76 -5.41 -5.47
CA ALA A 261 2.12 -6.46 -6.42
C ALA A 261 3.63 -6.60 -6.67
N PRO A 262 4.41 -5.54 -6.99
CA PRO A 262 5.87 -5.67 -7.13
C PRO A 262 6.55 -6.10 -5.83
N ILE A 263 6.01 -5.73 -4.67
CA ILE A 263 6.55 -6.13 -3.36
C ILE A 263 6.38 -7.63 -3.17
N MET A 264 5.18 -8.15 -3.41
CA MET A 264 4.90 -9.59 -3.37
C MET A 264 5.72 -10.36 -4.41
N ALA A 265 5.82 -9.85 -5.65
CA ALA A 265 6.60 -10.46 -6.71
C ALA A 265 8.08 -10.59 -6.34
N ALA A 266 8.67 -9.50 -5.86
CA ALA A 266 10.07 -9.46 -5.44
C ALA A 266 10.32 -10.34 -4.22
N ALA A 267 9.45 -10.29 -3.21
CA ALA A 267 9.59 -11.10 -2.01
C ALA A 267 9.48 -12.60 -2.29
N VAL A 268 8.51 -13.02 -3.11
CA VAL A 268 8.39 -14.42 -3.56
C VAL A 268 9.60 -14.86 -4.37
N LYS A 269 10.14 -13.97 -5.22
CA LYS A 269 11.35 -14.28 -6.00
C LYS A 269 12.58 -14.47 -5.11
N LEU A 270 12.74 -13.61 -4.10
CA LEU A 270 13.87 -13.65 -3.16
C LEU A 270 13.75 -14.77 -2.12
N GLU A 271 12.52 -15.08 -1.70
CA GLU A 271 12.23 -16.08 -0.69
C GLU A 271 10.92 -16.84 -1.00
N PRO A 272 10.97 -17.86 -1.87
CA PRO A 272 9.78 -18.62 -2.25
C PRO A 272 9.07 -19.33 -1.07
N SER A 273 9.78 -19.57 0.04
CA SER A 273 9.25 -20.27 1.22
C SER A 273 8.16 -19.52 1.98
N ILE A 274 7.99 -18.21 1.72
CA ILE A 274 6.96 -17.40 2.39
C ILE A 274 5.55 -17.60 1.80
N ILE A 275 5.42 -18.24 0.63
CA ILE A 275 4.12 -18.55 0.04
C ILE A 275 3.30 -19.39 1.02
N GLY A 276 2.04 -19.00 1.23
CA GLY A 276 1.16 -19.61 2.25
C GLY A 276 1.25 -18.95 3.63
N ASN A 277 2.15 -17.98 3.81
CA ASN A 277 2.24 -17.21 5.06
C ASN A 277 2.04 -15.69 4.87
N PHE A 278 1.51 -15.27 3.73
CA PHE A 278 1.02 -13.92 3.55
C PHE A 278 -0.22 -13.88 2.66
N MET A 279 -1.01 -12.81 2.78
CA MET A 279 -2.18 -12.53 1.95
C MET A 279 -2.22 -11.06 1.57
N GLN A 280 -2.81 -10.74 0.42
CA GLN A 280 -3.09 -9.34 0.07
C GLN A 280 -4.34 -8.87 0.84
N GLY A 281 -4.23 -7.73 1.51
CA GLY A 281 -5.36 -7.03 2.15
C GLY A 281 -5.71 -5.76 1.38
N THR A 282 -6.94 -5.63 0.89
CA THR A 282 -7.36 -4.50 0.05
C THR A 282 -8.81 -4.08 0.31
N THR A 283 -9.33 -3.11 -0.43
CA THR A 283 -10.74 -2.72 -0.44
C THR A 283 -11.52 -3.38 -1.57
N ARG A 284 -12.85 -3.47 -1.43
CA ARG A 284 -13.74 -3.85 -2.55
C ARG A 284 -13.69 -2.87 -3.72
N TRP A 285 -13.38 -1.59 -3.47
CA TRP A 285 -13.33 -0.57 -4.52
C TRP A 285 -12.18 -0.85 -5.49
N LEU A 286 -11.03 -1.33 -4.99
CA LEU A 286 -9.94 -1.76 -5.86
C LEU A 286 -10.34 -3.00 -6.68
N LEU A 287 -10.96 -4.00 -6.05
CA LEU A 287 -11.35 -5.22 -6.75
C LEU A 287 -12.45 -5.00 -7.79
N SER A 288 -13.24 -3.95 -7.63
CA SER A 288 -14.29 -3.56 -8.58
C SER A 288 -13.80 -2.60 -9.67
N ASP A 289 -12.52 -2.21 -9.67
CA ASP A 289 -11.99 -1.25 -10.65
C ASP A 289 -11.83 -1.89 -12.04
N PRO A 290 -12.63 -1.49 -13.05
CA PRO A 290 -12.54 -2.08 -14.39
C PRO A 290 -11.23 -1.73 -15.11
N ASN A 291 -10.46 -0.77 -14.59
CA ASN A 291 -9.20 -0.33 -15.17
C ASN A 291 -7.98 -1.03 -14.57
N SER A 292 -8.13 -1.88 -13.57
CA SER A 292 -7.01 -2.62 -12.99
C SER A 292 -7.42 -4.04 -12.66
N SER A 293 -6.46 -4.88 -12.29
CA SER A 293 -6.80 -6.23 -11.82
C SER A 293 -5.77 -6.73 -10.84
N MET A 294 -6.09 -6.59 -9.55
CA MET A 294 -5.28 -7.17 -8.47
C MET A 294 -5.31 -8.70 -8.52
N GLU A 295 -6.43 -9.30 -8.95
CA GLU A 295 -6.54 -10.76 -9.12
C GLU A 295 -5.56 -11.29 -10.15
N ARG A 296 -5.51 -10.68 -11.35
CA ARG A 296 -4.56 -11.07 -12.40
C ARG A 296 -3.11 -10.80 -11.99
N LEU A 297 -2.87 -9.73 -11.24
CA LEU A 297 -1.54 -9.44 -10.68
C LEU A 297 -1.11 -10.51 -9.67
N ALA A 298 -1.98 -10.91 -8.75
CA ALA A 298 -1.69 -11.97 -7.79
C ALA A 298 -1.45 -13.31 -8.48
N GLU A 299 -2.32 -13.68 -9.44
CA GLU A 299 -2.19 -14.91 -10.22
C GLU A 299 -0.87 -14.97 -11.00
N ALA A 300 -0.45 -13.86 -11.60
CA ALA A 300 0.82 -13.76 -12.32
C ALA A 300 2.05 -13.92 -11.42
N ILE A 301 1.93 -13.60 -10.13
CA ILE A 301 3.00 -13.81 -9.14
C ILE A 301 2.99 -15.25 -8.64
N SER A 302 1.83 -15.71 -8.15
CA SER A 302 1.59 -17.08 -7.73
C SER A 302 0.09 -17.30 -7.52
N PRO A 303 -0.51 -18.37 -8.07
CA PRO A 303 -1.93 -18.68 -7.87
C PRO A 303 -2.29 -18.98 -6.40
N SER A 304 -1.30 -19.22 -5.54
CA SER A 304 -1.47 -19.47 -4.11
C SER A 304 -1.45 -18.20 -3.26
N ILE A 305 -1.42 -17.01 -3.86
CA ILE A 305 -1.54 -15.74 -3.12
C ILE A 305 -3.02 -15.38 -3.03
N PRO A 306 -3.65 -15.53 -1.85
CA PRO A 306 -5.02 -15.09 -1.66
C PRO A 306 -5.12 -13.57 -1.55
N ILE A 307 -6.29 -13.05 -1.94
CA ILE A 307 -6.68 -11.66 -1.71
C ILE A 307 -7.88 -11.65 -0.78
N VAL A 308 -7.80 -10.84 0.27
CA VAL A 308 -8.89 -10.58 1.20
C VAL A 308 -9.22 -9.10 1.13
N ASN A 309 -10.49 -8.77 0.92
CA ASN A 309 -10.94 -7.39 0.86
C ASN A 309 -11.90 -7.05 2.01
N ILE A 310 -11.88 -5.78 2.43
CA ILE A 310 -12.95 -5.22 3.25
C ILE A 310 -14.12 -4.80 2.36
N ASN A 311 -15.34 -5.18 2.74
CA ASN A 311 -16.60 -4.84 2.06
C ASN A 311 -17.16 -3.50 2.55
N MET A 312 -16.32 -2.47 2.66
CA MET A 312 -16.75 -1.13 3.09
C MET A 312 -17.75 -0.52 2.10
N ASP A 313 -18.82 0.10 2.59
CA ASP A 313 -19.83 0.75 1.75
C ASP A 313 -20.09 2.19 2.17
N TYR A 314 -19.75 3.14 1.30
CA TYR A 314 -19.95 4.56 1.50
C TYR A 314 -21.17 5.11 0.76
N SER A 315 -21.95 4.28 0.06
CA SER A 315 -23.11 4.70 -0.73
C SER A 315 -24.18 5.44 0.09
N LYS A 316 -24.32 5.10 1.37
CA LYS A 316 -25.28 5.73 2.31
C LYS A 316 -24.65 6.79 3.23
N SER A 317 -23.37 7.11 3.05
CA SER A 317 -22.72 8.18 3.81
C SER A 317 -23.44 9.51 3.55
N PRO A 318 -23.62 10.38 4.55
CA PRO A 318 -24.14 11.73 4.33
C PRO A 318 -23.10 12.67 3.68
N TYR A 319 -21.85 12.22 3.51
CA TYR A 319 -20.75 13.01 2.97
C TYR A 319 -20.42 12.58 1.54
N GLU A 320 -20.63 13.50 0.59
CA GLU A 320 -20.34 13.27 -0.83
C GLU A 320 -18.87 12.89 -1.07
N GLY A 321 -17.94 13.49 -0.31
CA GLY A 321 -16.52 13.14 -0.38
C GLY A 321 -16.24 11.66 -0.08
N LEU A 322 -17.00 11.04 0.83
CA LEU A 322 -16.89 9.59 1.07
C LEU A 322 -17.62 8.79 -0.02
N GLN A 323 -18.81 9.22 -0.45
CA GLN A 323 -19.55 8.57 -1.55
C GLN A 323 -18.71 8.50 -2.83
N ALA A 324 -17.79 9.44 -3.05
CA ALA A 324 -16.89 9.43 -4.21
C ALA A 324 -16.05 8.14 -4.36
N TYR A 325 -15.79 7.40 -3.29
CA TYR A 325 -15.13 6.09 -3.38
C TYR A 325 -15.96 5.09 -4.18
N GLU A 326 -17.29 5.18 -4.11
CA GLU A 326 -18.21 4.36 -4.91
C GLU A 326 -18.15 4.68 -6.41
N TRP A 327 -17.63 5.85 -6.77
CA TRP A 327 -17.49 6.29 -8.15
C TRP A 327 -16.09 6.03 -8.71
N GLY A 328 -15.24 5.30 -7.96
CA GLY A 328 -13.90 4.90 -8.38
C GLY A 328 -12.78 5.88 -8.01
N TYR A 329 -13.05 6.88 -7.18
CA TYR A 329 -12.01 7.75 -6.63
C TYR A 329 -11.29 7.08 -5.46
N ILE A 330 -9.99 7.35 -5.34
CA ILE A 330 -9.04 6.86 -4.34
C ILE A 330 -8.89 5.34 -4.31
N LYS A 331 -9.97 4.63 -3.95
CA LYS A 331 -10.10 3.16 -3.83
C LYS A 331 -9.25 2.53 -2.73
N GLU A 332 -8.00 2.93 -2.58
CA GLU A 332 -7.03 2.35 -1.64
C GLU A 332 -5.91 3.36 -1.36
N GLY A 333 -5.11 3.11 -0.33
CA GLY A 333 -3.94 3.89 0.06
C GLY A 333 -3.80 3.89 1.57
N VAL A 334 -2.58 4.11 2.06
CA VAL A 334 -2.29 4.18 3.50
C VAL A 334 -2.71 2.87 4.21
N GLY A 335 -2.71 1.76 3.47
CA GLY A 335 -3.11 0.44 3.95
C GLY A 335 -4.56 0.33 4.44
N CYS A 336 -5.48 1.17 3.97
CA CYS A 336 -6.84 1.24 4.52
C CYS A 336 -7.61 -0.08 4.38
N GLY A 337 -7.41 -0.80 3.28
CA GLY A 337 -7.94 -2.15 3.12
C GLY A 337 -7.31 -3.14 4.11
N GLY A 338 -5.98 -3.22 4.12
CA GLY A 338 -5.23 -4.12 4.99
C GLY A 338 -5.49 -3.92 6.49
N SER A 339 -5.53 -2.67 6.96
CA SER A 339 -5.83 -2.35 8.36
C SER A 339 -7.26 -2.71 8.74
N SER A 340 -8.22 -2.51 7.82
CA SER A 340 -9.62 -2.86 8.07
C SER A 340 -9.83 -4.37 8.13
N VAL A 341 -9.23 -5.12 7.20
CA VAL A 341 -9.19 -6.59 7.25
C VAL A 341 -8.59 -7.06 8.58
N ALA A 342 -7.46 -6.48 8.97
CA ALA A 342 -6.79 -6.82 10.22
C ALA A 342 -7.63 -6.47 11.46
N ALA A 343 -8.36 -5.35 11.47
CA ALA A 343 -9.23 -4.96 12.58
C ALA A 343 -10.41 -5.93 12.77
N VAL A 344 -11.01 -6.41 11.67
CA VAL A 344 -12.05 -7.44 11.71
C VAL A 344 -11.47 -8.73 12.30
N ILE A 345 -10.29 -9.15 11.86
CA ILE A 345 -9.62 -10.38 12.32
C ILE A 345 -9.20 -10.31 13.79
N GLU A 346 -8.51 -9.25 14.20
CA GLU A 346 -8.02 -9.05 15.58
C GLU A 346 -9.18 -8.98 16.58
N SER A 347 -10.30 -8.40 16.16
CA SER A 347 -11.50 -8.31 17.00
C SER A 347 -12.34 -9.58 17.06
N SER A 348 -11.95 -10.62 16.30
CA SER A 348 -12.73 -11.85 16.08
C SER A 348 -14.13 -11.56 15.52
N GLY A 349 -14.20 -10.67 14.52
CA GLY A 349 -15.43 -10.29 13.83
C GLY A 349 -16.32 -9.31 14.59
N ARG A 350 -15.89 -8.79 15.75
CA ARG A 350 -16.66 -7.80 16.52
C ARG A 350 -16.64 -6.41 15.89
N ILE A 351 -15.54 -6.03 15.23
CA ILE A 351 -15.47 -4.82 14.42
C ILE A 351 -15.94 -5.20 13.03
N ASP A 352 -16.98 -4.54 12.55
CA ASP A 352 -17.57 -4.73 11.22
C ASP A 352 -17.52 -3.43 10.39
N CYS A 353 -18.07 -3.48 9.18
CA CYS A 353 -18.09 -2.33 8.26
C CYS A 353 -18.91 -1.15 8.80
N ASP A 354 -19.98 -1.40 9.57
CA ASP A 354 -20.83 -0.34 10.12
C ASP A 354 -20.09 0.42 11.21
N MET A 355 -19.41 -0.28 12.13
CA MET A 355 -18.55 0.34 13.13
C MET A 355 -17.40 1.14 12.50
N LEU A 356 -16.78 0.60 11.45
CA LEU A 356 -15.74 1.30 10.70
C LEU A 356 -16.30 2.59 10.06
N LEU A 357 -17.48 2.51 9.43
CA LEU A 357 -18.12 3.66 8.79
C LEU A 357 -18.49 4.75 9.80
N ASP A 358 -19.09 4.39 10.93
CA ASP A 358 -19.41 5.33 12.01
C ASP A 358 -18.16 6.05 12.51
N LYS A 359 -17.06 5.31 12.65
CA LYS A 359 -15.79 5.90 13.09
C LYS A 359 -15.16 6.78 12.01
N VAL A 360 -15.27 6.42 10.74
CA VAL A 360 -14.85 7.27 9.62
C VAL A 360 -15.67 8.56 9.60
N HIS A 361 -16.98 8.52 9.84
CA HIS A 361 -17.81 9.72 9.95
C HIS A 361 -17.35 10.64 11.10
N GLU A 362 -17.07 10.09 12.28
CA GLU A 362 -16.55 10.86 13.43
C GLU A 362 -15.23 11.57 13.07
N ILE A 363 -14.31 10.85 12.41
CA ILE A 363 -13.01 11.37 11.98
C ILE A 363 -13.20 12.44 10.90
N TYR A 364 -14.05 12.17 9.91
CA TYR A 364 -14.32 13.10 8.81
C TYR A 364 -14.94 14.41 9.30
N GLN A 365 -15.88 14.36 10.25
CA GLN A 365 -16.45 15.56 10.87
C GLN A 365 -15.38 16.41 11.57
N LYS A 366 -14.42 15.78 12.27
CA LYS A 366 -13.32 16.51 12.92
C LYS A 366 -12.42 17.20 11.91
N ILE A 367 -12.16 16.56 10.77
CA ILE A 367 -11.40 17.16 9.67
C ILE A 367 -12.13 18.38 9.10
N MET A 368 -13.43 18.23 8.80
CA MET A 368 -14.21 19.29 8.15
C MET A 368 -14.50 20.49 9.08
N ASN A 369 -14.43 20.28 10.39
CA ASN A 369 -14.63 21.33 11.40
C ASN A 369 -13.31 21.90 11.95
N ALA A 370 -12.16 21.46 11.45
CA ALA A 370 -10.85 22.00 11.82
C ALA A 370 -10.56 23.24 10.97
N ASP A 371 -10.94 24.41 11.51
CA ASP A 371 -10.61 25.74 10.96
C ASP A 371 -9.11 26.05 10.99
#